data_AF-A0A6C1NNS9-F1
#
_entry.id   AF-A0A6C1NNS9-F1
#
_cell.length_a   1.000
_cell.length_b   1.000
_cell.length_c   1.000
_cell.angle_alpha   90.00
_cell.angle_beta   90.00
_cell.angle_gamma   90.00
#
_symmetry.space_group_name_H-M   'P 1'
#
loop_
_entity.id
_entity.type
_entity.pdbx_description
1 polymer ?
#
loop_
_entity_poly.entity_id
_entity_poly.type
_entity_poly.pdbx_seq_one_letter_code
_entity_poly.pdbx_strand_id
1 'polypeptide(L)'
;MLPRRPFGPLWVLPLLLLAILLPGGVDLHGQAGTTADIDLDNADRILAQARGHDNSEVRLSLYRSVEEEARAALEADPDDHEARWMLLATLGLLVDEVGAREKVQAAREVHEHAQVLLEHDARHAGAHHAMGRLNAGILRLNRVVRFVALRLVGEDTLSEASWDDAEEHLRIAMEEEPDVLVHRLELARAFETQGRHDEMLELLEGIVVADATVPMDPVVQERARHILEDYS
;
A
#
# COMPACT_ATOMS: atom_id res chain seq x y z
N MET A 1 -19.67 42.75 -1.27
CA MET A 1 -20.27 41.94 -0.19
C MET A 1 -21.42 41.13 -0.79
N LEU A 2 -21.19 39.84 -1.02
CA LEU A 2 -22.17 38.86 -1.46
C LEU A 2 -22.01 37.63 -0.55
N PRO A 3 -23.10 36.98 -0.09
CA PRO A 3 -23.00 35.93 0.91
C PRO A 3 -22.44 34.63 0.31
N ARG A 4 -21.39 34.09 0.94
CA ARG A 4 -20.94 32.71 0.71
C ARG A 4 -22.03 31.76 1.19
N ARG A 5 -22.50 30.89 0.29
CA ARG A 5 -23.35 29.74 0.65
C ARG A 5 -22.44 28.61 1.20
N PRO A 6 -22.92 27.82 2.17
CA PRO A 6 -22.18 26.66 2.67
C PRO A 6 -22.20 25.53 1.63
N PHE A 7 -21.02 25.00 1.30
CA PHE A 7 -20.90 23.72 0.62
C PHE A 7 -21.22 22.62 1.64
N GLY A 8 -22.39 21.99 1.50
CA GLY A 8 -22.70 20.71 2.15
C GLY A 8 -22.20 19.54 1.30
N PRO A 9 -22.00 18.34 1.89
CA PRO A 9 -21.58 17.16 1.16
C PRO A 9 -22.80 16.51 0.49
N LEU A 10 -22.72 16.24 -0.81
CA LEU A 10 -23.75 15.58 -1.60
C LEU A 10 -23.11 14.54 -2.55
N TRP A 11 -23.17 13.27 -2.12
CA TRP A 11 -23.22 11.99 -2.88
C TRP A 11 -21.95 11.56 -3.66
N VAL A 12 -21.55 10.27 -3.71
CA VAL A 12 -22.29 9.09 -4.21
C VAL A 12 -21.84 7.79 -3.52
N LEU A 13 -22.80 7.08 -2.91
CA LEU A 13 -22.73 5.63 -2.64
C LEU A 13 -23.19 4.88 -3.90
N PRO A 14 -22.49 3.83 -4.37
CA PRO A 14 -23.12 2.80 -5.18
C PRO A 14 -23.54 1.63 -4.27
N LEU A 15 -24.85 1.50 -4.08
CA LEU A 15 -25.52 0.24 -3.80
C LEU A 15 -25.26 -0.72 -4.98
N LEU A 16 -24.60 -1.85 -4.76
CA LEU A 16 -24.73 -3.02 -5.64
C LEU A 16 -24.78 -4.31 -4.81
N LEU A 17 -26.02 -4.73 -4.56
CA LEU A 17 -26.41 -6.09 -4.20
C LEU A 17 -26.77 -6.83 -5.50
N LEU A 18 -26.19 -8.03 -5.67
CA LEU A 18 -26.57 -9.12 -6.59
C LEU A 18 -26.66 -8.87 -8.12
N ALA A 19 -25.70 -9.47 -8.83
CA ALA A 19 -25.89 -10.17 -10.11
C ALA A 19 -24.82 -11.28 -10.18
N ILE A 20 -25.11 -12.52 -9.74
CA ILE A 20 -25.57 -13.67 -10.54
C ILE A 20 -24.79 -13.86 -11.87
N LEU A 21 -24.03 -14.96 -11.91
CA LEU A 21 -23.61 -15.82 -13.03
C LEU A 21 -23.73 -15.25 -14.45
N LEU A 22 -22.60 -15.25 -15.18
CA LEU A 22 -22.39 -15.94 -16.48
C LEU A 22 -20.89 -15.89 -16.86
N PRO A 23 -20.36 -16.91 -17.56
CA PRO A 23 -18.96 -16.97 -18.00
C PRO A 23 -18.80 -16.28 -19.36
N GLY A 24 -17.74 -15.49 -19.53
CA GLY A 24 -17.43 -14.84 -20.79
C GLY A 24 -15.99 -14.36 -20.79
N GLY A 25 -15.10 -15.16 -21.37
CA GLY A 25 -13.73 -14.77 -21.66
C GLY A 25 -13.69 -13.63 -22.68
N VAL A 26 -12.75 -12.73 -22.50
CA VAL A 26 -12.34 -11.77 -23.51
C VAL A 26 -10.82 -11.81 -23.55
N ASP A 27 -10.31 -12.45 -24.58
CA ASP A 27 -8.89 -12.36 -24.95
C ASP A 27 -8.60 -10.94 -25.41
N LEU A 28 -7.67 -10.28 -24.71
CA LEU A 28 -7.06 -9.03 -25.15
C LEU A 28 -5.60 -9.29 -25.51
N HIS A 29 -5.39 -9.96 -26.65
CA HIS A 29 -4.10 -9.90 -27.34
C HIS A 29 -4.04 -8.57 -28.12
N GLY A 30 -3.32 -7.61 -27.54
CA GLY A 30 -3.14 -6.27 -28.10
C GLY A 30 -1.71 -5.77 -27.94
N GLN A 31 -0.83 -6.27 -28.80
CA GLN A 31 0.48 -5.75 -29.21
C GLN A 31 1.53 -5.49 -28.12
N ALA A 32 2.45 -6.46 -28.03
CA ALA A 32 3.78 -6.34 -27.47
C ALA A 32 4.53 -5.13 -28.05
N GLY A 33 4.55 -4.05 -27.28
CA GLY A 33 5.64 -3.09 -27.31
C GLY A 33 6.82 -3.71 -26.55
N THR A 34 8.00 -3.66 -27.16
CA THR A 34 9.29 -4.08 -26.61
C THR A 34 9.37 -3.87 -25.10
N THR A 35 9.37 -4.97 -24.34
CA THR A 35 9.82 -5.05 -22.95
C THR A 35 11.27 -4.60 -22.94
N ALA A 36 11.50 -3.30 -22.76
CA ALA A 36 12.80 -2.84 -22.31
C ALA A 36 13.05 -3.59 -21.00
N ASP A 37 14.19 -4.26 -20.87
CA ASP A 37 14.70 -4.75 -19.59
C ASP A 37 14.58 -3.60 -18.57
N ILE A 38 13.51 -3.57 -17.77
CA ILE A 38 13.58 -2.81 -16.54
C ILE A 38 14.28 -3.75 -15.59
N ASP A 39 15.52 -3.41 -15.37
CA ASP A 39 16.33 -3.95 -14.29
C ASP A 39 15.67 -3.55 -12.96
N LEU A 40 15.40 -4.51 -12.07
CA LEU A 40 14.85 -4.26 -10.73
C LEU A 40 15.72 -3.25 -9.96
N ASP A 41 16.99 -3.07 -10.36
CA ASP A 41 17.90 -2.00 -9.93
C ASP A 41 17.28 -0.58 -9.91
N ASN A 42 16.25 -0.31 -10.73
CA ASN A 42 15.58 0.99 -10.77
C ASN A 42 14.16 0.99 -10.19
N ALA A 43 13.68 -0.15 -9.68
CA ALA A 43 12.29 -0.30 -9.29
C ALA A 43 11.88 0.70 -8.18
N ASP A 44 12.73 0.95 -7.19
CA ASP A 44 12.49 1.97 -6.15
C ASP A 44 12.24 3.37 -6.71
N ARG A 45 13.01 3.75 -7.75
CA ARG A 45 12.82 5.04 -8.43
C ARG A 45 11.49 5.06 -9.18
N ILE A 46 11.13 3.98 -9.85
CA ILE A 46 9.86 3.85 -10.58
C ILE A 46 8.68 3.92 -9.61
N LEU A 47 8.76 3.21 -8.49
CA LEU A 47 7.73 3.22 -7.45
C LEU A 47 7.60 4.60 -6.81
N ALA A 48 8.70 5.29 -6.54
CA ALA A 48 8.67 6.66 -6.04
C ALA A 48 8.07 7.64 -7.07
N GLN A 49 8.47 7.52 -8.34
CA GLN A 49 7.91 8.31 -9.44
C GLN A 49 6.40 8.09 -9.56
N ALA A 50 5.95 6.83 -9.52
CA ALA A 50 4.53 6.48 -9.53
C ALA A 50 3.82 7.10 -8.33
N ARG A 51 4.35 6.92 -7.12
CA ARG A 51 3.71 7.39 -5.88
C ARG A 51 3.54 8.90 -5.80
N GLY A 52 4.45 9.65 -6.43
CA GLY A 52 4.42 11.11 -6.51
C GLY A 52 3.67 11.67 -7.73
N HIS A 53 3.10 10.84 -8.61
CA HIS A 53 2.47 11.31 -9.84
C HIS A 53 0.98 11.62 -9.67
N ASP A 54 0.51 12.76 -10.17
CA ASP A 54 -0.89 13.19 -10.00
C ASP A 54 -1.90 12.34 -10.81
N ASN A 55 -1.49 11.85 -11.98
CA ASN A 55 -2.35 11.03 -12.86
C ASN A 55 -2.38 9.55 -12.44
N SER A 56 -3.56 9.05 -12.06
CA SER A 56 -3.78 7.65 -11.64
C SER A 56 -3.47 6.60 -12.70
N GLU A 57 -3.72 6.88 -13.98
CA GLU A 57 -3.41 5.94 -15.07
C GLU A 57 -1.89 5.74 -15.20
N VAL A 58 -1.13 6.82 -15.03
CA VAL A 58 0.35 6.77 -15.03
C VAL A 58 0.85 6.00 -13.82
N ARG A 59 0.32 6.26 -12.62
CA ARG A 59 0.67 5.48 -11.41
C ARG A 59 0.45 3.99 -11.63
N LEU A 60 -0.74 3.63 -12.09
CA LEU A 60 -1.13 2.25 -12.31
C LEU A 60 -0.25 1.57 -13.36
N SER A 61 0.09 2.27 -14.45
CA SER A 61 0.98 1.75 -15.49
C SER A 61 2.38 1.45 -14.95
N LEU A 62 2.94 2.34 -14.12
CA LEU A 62 4.27 2.17 -13.53
C LEU A 62 4.30 1.06 -12.47
N TYR A 63 3.26 0.94 -11.65
CA TYR A 63 3.17 -0.19 -10.70
C TYR A 63 3.07 -1.52 -11.45
N ARG A 64 2.26 -1.59 -12.51
CA ARG A 64 2.09 -2.82 -13.29
C ARG A 64 3.35 -3.26 -14.02
N SER A 65 4.19 -2.32 -14.48
CA SER A 65 5.47 -2.69 -15.10
C SER A 65 6.40 -3.36 -14.09
N VAL A 66 6.56 -2.78 -12.90
CA VAL A 66 7.39 -3.38 -11.84
C VAL A 66 6.80 -4.70 -11.36
N GLU A 67 5.48 -4.81 -11.26
CA GLU A 67 4.80 -6.06 -10.91
C GLU A 67 5.07 -7.17 -11.93
N GLU A 68 4.96 -6.89 -13.23
CA GLU A 68 5.19 -7.86 -14.30
C GLU A 68 6.61 -8.43 -14.25
N GLU A 69 7.60 -7.58 -14.01
CA GLU A 69 9.01 -7.98 -13.97
C GLU A 69 9.38 -8.73 -12.69
N ALA A 70 8.91 -8.26 -11.54
CA ALA A 70 9.12 -8.97 -10.28
C ALA A 70 8.47 -10.37 -10.32
N ARG A 71 7.31 -10.50 -10.97
CA ARG A 71 6.68 -11.81 -11.21
C ARG A 71 7.50 -12.67 -12.17
N ALA A 72 7.97 -12.11 -13.28
CA ALA A 72 8.82 -12.84 -14.23
C ALA A 72 10.13 -13.33 -13.59
N ALA A 73 10.74 -12.52 -12.71
CA ALA A 73 11.91 -12.90 -11.93
C ALA A 73 11.60 -14.07 -10.98
N LEU A 74 10.47 -14.03 -10.27
CA LEU A 74 10.05 -15.14 -9.39
C LEU A 74 9.63 -16.40 -10.15
N GLU A 75 9.16 -16.29 -11.39
CA GLU A 75 8.93 -17.45 -12.26
C GLU A 75 10.25 -18.12 -12.66
N ALA A 76 11.30 -17.33 -12.88
CA ALA A 76 12.63 -17.83 -13.22
C ALA A 76 13.37 -18.40 -12.00
N ASP A 77 13.26 -17.72 -10.85
CA ASP A 77 13.83 -18.12 -9.56
C ASP A 77 12.86 -17.82 -8.40
N PRO A 78 12.10 -18.83 -7.93
CA PRO A 78 11.19 -18.65 -6.82
C PRO A 78 11.85 -18.26 -5.49
N ASP A 79 13.16 -18.48 -5.33
CA ASP A 79 13.90 -18.17 -4.10
C ASP A 79 14.59 -16.79 -4.17
N ASP A 80 14.32 -16.00 -5.22
CA ASP A 80 14.79 -14.62 -5.33
C ASP A 80 14.04 -13.69 -4.33
N HIS A 81 14.67 -13.48 -3.18
CA HIS A 81 14.11 -12.63 -2.13
C HIS A 81 14.05 -11.15 -2.51
N GLU A 82 14.93 -10.65 -3.39
CA GLU A 82 14.90 -9.27 -3.84
C GLU A 82 13.70 -9.04 -4.77
N ALA A 83 13.50 -9.93 -5.75
CA ALA A 83 12.30 -9.91 -6.59
C ALA A 83 11.02 -10.04 -5.77
N ARG A 84 11.04 -10.90 -4.73
CA ARG A 84 9.91 -11.05 -3.79
C ARG A 84 9.63 -9.78 -3.00
N TRP A 85 10.68 -9.12 -2.50
CA TRP A 85 10.57 -7.83 -1.83
C TRP A 85 9.98 -6.77 -2.77
N MET A 86 10.48 -6.67 -3.99
CA MET A 86 9.98 -5.72 -4.99
C MET A 86 8.52 -5.97 -5.36
N LEU A 87 8.11 -7.23 -5.52
CA LEU A 87 6.71 -7.59 -5.75
C LEU A 87 5.84 -7.19 -4.55
N LEU A 88 6.28 -7.49 -3.31
CA LEU A 88 5.58 -7.13 -2.09
C LEU A 88 5.39 -5.60 -1.96
N ALA A 89 6.46 -4.83 -2.15
CA ALA A 89 6.42 -3.36 -2.10
C ALA A 89 5.45 -2.80 -3.15
N THR A 90 5.52 -3.32 -4.38
CA THR A 90 4.65 -2.92 -5.49
C THR A 90 3.19 -3.21 -5.20
N LEU A 91 2.85 -4.42 -4.75
CA LEU A 91 1.48 -4.79 -4.37
C LEU A 91 0.95 -3.90 -3.24
N GLY A 92 1.80 -3.61 -2.24
CA GLY A 92 1.48 -2.69 -1.15
C GLY A 92 1.20 -1.25 -1.60
N LEU A 93 1.74 -0.80 -2.74
CA LEU A 93 1.41 0.52 -3.32
C LEU A 93 0.18 0.43 -4.23
N LEU A 94 0.07 -0.66 -5.00
CA LEU A 94 -1.02 -0.91 -5.94
C LEU A 94 -2.39 -0.98 -5.26
N VAL A 95 -2.47 -1.49 -4.02
CA VAL A 95 -3.74 -1.53 -3.26
C VAL A 95 -4.42 -0.16 -3.13
N ASP A 96 -3.68 0.94 -3.18
CA ASP A 96 -4.28 2.29 -3.10
C ASP A 96 -4.93 2.73 -4.42
N GLU A 97 -4.61 2.08 -5.54
CA GLU A 97 -5.05 2.48 -6.89
C GLU A 97 -6.17 1.58 -7.46
N VAL A 98 -6.30 0.35 -6.96
CA VAL A 98 -7.15 -0.68 -7.57
C VAL A 98 -8.53 -0.83 -6.91
N GLY A 99 -9.46 -1.42 -7.67
CA GLY A 99 -10.82 -1.69 -7.22
C GLY A 99 -10.89 -2.78 -6.13
N ALA A 100 -12.05 -2.90 -5.48
CA ALA A 100 -12.22 -3.76 -4.29
C ALA A 100 -11.81 -5.24 -4.48
N ARG A 101 -12.09 -5.83 -5.65
CA ARG A 101 -11.74 -7.23 -5.94
C ARG A 101 -10.22 -7.43 -6.05
N GLU A 102 -9.55 -6.54 -6.77
CA GLU A 102 -8.10 -6.61 -6.98
C GLU A 102 -7.35 -6.25 -5.70
N LYS A 103 -7.86 -5.29 -4.91
CA LYS A 103 -7.36 -4.96 -3.57
C LYS A 103 -7.35 -6.17 -2.64
N VAL A 104 -8.43 -6.96 -2.67
CA VAL A 104 -8.54 -8.20 -1.89
C VAL A 104 -7.46 -9.21 -2.31
N GLN A 105 -7.26 -9.39 -3.62
CA GLN A 105 -6.25 -10.31 -4.14
C GLN A 105 -4.83 -9.85 -3.77
N ALA A 106 -4.53 -8.57 -3.99
CA ALA A 106 -3.25 -7.97 -3.62
C ALA A 106 -2.98 -8.07 -2.11
N ALA A 107 -3.98 -7.87 -1.25
CA ALA A 107 -3.82 -8.03 0.20
C ALA A 107 -3.45 -9.46 0.61
N ARG A 108 -4.02 -10.47 -0.06
CA ARG A 108 -3.66 -11.87 0.14
C ARG A 108 -2.22 -12.15 -0.29
N GLU A 109 -1.83 -11.67 -1.47
CA GLU A 109 -0.46 -11.84 -1.98
C GLU A 109 0.57 -11.11 -1.11
N VAL A 110 0.25 -9.91 -0.63
CA VAL A 110 1.06 -9.17 0.35
C VAL A 110 1.33 -10.03 1.58
N HIS A 111 0.31 -10.66 2.15
CA HIS A 111 0.47 -11.56 3.29
C HIS A 111 1.37 -12.76 2.95
N GLU A 112 1.09 -13.46 1.85
CA GLU A 112 1.85 -14.64 1.43
C GLU A 112 3.34 -14.33 1.16
N HIS A 113 3.65 -13.26 0.42
CA HIS A 113 5.02 -12.86 0.14
C HIS A 113 5.75 -12.35 1.38
N ALA A 114 5.08 -11.58 2.25
CA ALA A 114 5.66 -11.11 3.50
C ALA A 114 6.01 -12.29 4.43
N GLN A 115 5.14 -13.31 4.53
CA GLN A 115 5.44 -14.50 5.33
C GLN A 115 6.69 -15.22 4.84
N VAL A 116 6.85 -15.43 3.53
CA VAL A 116 8.06 -16.07 2.98
C VAL A 116 9.31 -15.25 3.28
N LEU A 117 9.26 -13.92 3.15
CA LEU A 117 10.39 -13.06 3.52
C LEU A 117 10.71 -13.16 5.02
N LEU A 118 9.70 -13.21 5.89
CA LEU A 118 9.87 -13.33 7.34
C LEU A 118 10.35 -14.72 7.78
N GLU A 119 10.05 -15.78 7.02
CA GLU A 119 10.63 -17.11 7.23
C GLU A 119 12.13 -17.14 6.91
N HIS A 120 12.56 -16.36 5.91
CA HIS A 120 13.98 -16.21 5.55
C HIS A 120 14.73 -15.27 6.51
N ASP A 121 14.18 -14.08 6.74
CA ASP A 121 14.68 -13.05 7.63
C ASP A 121 13.55 -12.51 8.51
N ALA A 122 13.53 -13.00 9.75
CA ALA A 122 12.51 -12.65 10.74
C ALA A 122 12.52 -11.17 11.18
N ARG A 123 13.50 -10.36 10.74
CA ARG A 123 13.53 -8.92 10.98
C ARG A 123 13.50 -8.11 9.67
N HIS A 124 13.13 -8.71 8.54
CA HIS A 124 13.08 -7.99 7.27
C HIS A 124 12.16 -6.75 7.36
N ALA A 125 12.74 -5.55 7.33
CA ALA A 125 12.04 -4.29 7.59
C ALA A 125 10.85 -4.08 6.64
N GLY A 126 11.07 -4.30 5.35
CA GLY A 126 10.04 -4.24 4.33
C GLY A 126 8.84 -5.18 4.54
N ALA A 127 9.08 -6.42 4.94
CA ALA A 127 8.01 -7.39 5.21
C ALA A 127 7.21 -7.01 6.45
N HIS A 128 7.88 -6.57 7.52
CA HIS A 128 7.23 -5.99 8.69
C HIS A 128 6.39 -4.76 8.32
N HIS A 129 6.92 -3.84 7.53
CA HIS A 129 6.17 -2.70 7.05
C HIS A 129 4.88 -3.11 6.31
N ALA A 130 4.97 -4.09 5.40
CA ALA A 130 3.83 -4.58 4.65
C ALA A 130 2.78 -5.23 5.57
N MET A 131 3.19 -6.04 6.54
CA MET A 131 2.29 -6.66 7.54
C MET A 131 1.60 -5.61 8.42
N GLY A 132 2.33 -4.58 8.84
CA GLY A 132 1.77 -3.48 9.61
C GLY A 132 0.72 -2.70 8.82
N ARG A 133 1.01 -2.38 7.55
CA ARG A 133 0.06 -1.74 6.63
C ARG A 133 -1.15 -2.61 6.35
N LEU A 134 -0.97 -3.93 6.18
CA LEU A 134 -2.06 -4.87 5.95
C LEU A 134 -3.03 -4.88 7.13
N ASN A 135 -2.52 -5.03 8.36
CA ASN A 135 -3.33 -4.98 9.58
C ASN A 135 -4.12 -3.66 9.70
N ALA A 136 -3.44 -2.52 9.57
CA ALA A 136 -4.08 -1.21 9.61
C ALA A 136 -5.13 -1.04 8.48
N GLY A 137 -4.82 -1.51 7.28
CA GLY A 137 -5.71 -1.48 6.12
C GLY A 137 -7.00 -2.27 6.35
N ILE A 138 -6.89 -3.47 6.92
CA ILE A 138 -8.04 -4.33 7.28
C ILE A 138 -8.94 -3.64 8.32
N LEU A 139 -8.34 -2.99 9.33
CA LEU A 139 -9.07 -2.32 10.41
C LEU A 139 -9.74 -1.02 9.98
N ARG A 140 -9.19 -0.33 8.97
CA ARG A 140 -9.79 0.86 8.35
C ARG A 140 -11.02 0.53 7.50
N LEU A 141 -11.20 -0.72 7.06
CA LEU A 141 -12.41 -1.11 6.35
C LEU A 141 -13.63 -0.91 7.26
N ASN A 142 -14.65 -0.20 6.76
CA ASN A 142 -15.94 -0.11 7.42
C ASN A 142 -16.43 -1.54 7.74
N ARG A 143 -16.95 -1.78 8.95
CA ARG A 143 -17.40 -3.09 9.44
C ARG A 143 -18.29 -3.86 8.45
N VAL A 144 -19.12 -3.17 7.65
CA VAL A 144 -19.94 -3.79 6.61
C VAL A 144 -19.10 -4.29 5.43
N VAL A 145 -18.11 -3.50 4.99
CA VAL A 145 -17.16 -3.86 3.93
C VAL A 145 -16.21 -4.95 4.41
N ARG A 146 -15.73 -4.88 5.67
CA ARG A 146 -14.89 -5.91 6.30
C ARG A 146 -15.61 -7.26 6.34
N PHE A 147 -16.90 -7.28 6.72
CA PHE A 147 -17.74 -8.48 6.72
C PHE A 147 -17.91 -9.12 5.33
N VAL A 148 -18.07 -8.31 4.28
CA VAL A 148 -18.17 -8.80 2.90
C VAL A 148 -16.81 -9.29 2.38
N ALA A 149 -15.73 -8.58 2.69
CA ALA A 149 -14.37 -9.00 2.32
C ALA A 149 -13.99 -10.33 2.99
N LEU A 150 -14.26 -10.49 4.29
CA LEU A 150 -14.06 -11.73 5.06
C LEU A 150 -14.71 -12.95 4.39
N ARG A 151 -15.93 -12.78 3.87
CA ARG A 151 -16.69 -13.85 3.19
C ARG A 151 -16.11 -14.22 1.82
N LEU A 152 -15.31 -13.35 1.21
CA LEU A 152 -14.74 -13.54 -0.13
C LEU A 152 -13.28 -14.04 -0.09
N VAL A 153 -12.53 -13.68 0.96
CA VAL A 153 -11.09 -13.99 1.12
C VAL A 153 -10.85 -15.30 1.90
N GLY A 154 -11.84 -15.74 2.67
CA GLY A 154 -11.67 -16.80 3.66
C GLY A 154 -11.49 -16.21 5.06
N GLU A 155 -12.05 -16.88 6.07
CA GLU A 155 -12.17 -16.38 7.45
C GLU A 155 -10.82 -16.23 8.18
N ASP A 156 -9.78 -16.95 7.75
CA ASP A 156 -8.62 -17.21 8.62
C ASP A 156 -7.57 -16.10 8.62
N THR A 157 -7.37 -15.34 7.54
CA THR A 157 -6.32 -14.28 7.48
C THR A 157 -6.78 -12.89 7.93
N LEU A 158 -8.08 -12.61 7.80
CA LEU A 158 -8.63 -11.27 8.05
C LEU A 158 -9.21 -11.09 9.48
N SER A 159 -9.43 -12.19 10.21
CA SER A 159 -10.07 -12.19 11.53
C SER A 159 -9.13 -11.83 12.69
N GLU A 160 -7.82 -12.01 12.51
CA GLU A 160 -6.80 -11.77 13.55
C GLU A 160 -6.26 -10.34 13.59
N ALA A 161 -6.50 -9.54 12.54
CA ALA A 161 -5.88 -8.22 12.44
C ALA A 161 -6.22 -7.29 13.62
N SER A 162 -5.19 -6.70 14.23
CA SER A 162 -5.29 -5.80 15.39
C SER A 162 -4.43 -4.54 15.23
N TRP A 163 -4.76 -3.48 15.98
CA TRP A 163 -3.97 -2.25 15.97
C TRP A 163 -2.62 -2.46 16.66
N ASP A 164 -2.57 -3.35 17.65
CA ASP A 164 -1.35 -3.73 18.35
C ASP A 164 -0.37 -4.41 17.37
N ASP A 165 -0.84 -5.36 16.55
CA ASP A 165 -0.01 -5.99 15.52
C ASP A 165 0.42 -4.99 14.45
N ALA A 166 -0.48 -4.10 14.02
CA ALA A 166 -0.14 -3.06 13.04
C ALA A 166 1.02 -2.18 13.53
N GLU A 167 0.94 -1.76 14.79
CA GLU A 167 1.92 -0.90 15.45
C GLU A 167 3.22 -1.64 15.76
N GLU A 168 3.17 -2.88 16.24
CA GLU A 168 4.34 -3.72 16.49
C GLU A 168 5.15 -3.93 15.21
N HIS A 169 4.50 -4.36 14.13
CA HIS A 169 5.16 -4.57 12.85
C HIS A 169 5.78 -3.26 12.30
N LEU A 170 5.07 -2.14 12.37
CA LEU A 170 5.62 -0.85 11.91
C LEU A 170 6.79 -0.36 12.77
N ARG A 171 6.78 -0.64 14.08
CA ARG A 171 7.92 -0.34 14.95
C ARG A 171 9.14 -1.18 14.62
N ILE A 172 8.97 -2.49 14.38
CA ILE A 172 10.08 -3.35 13.96
C ILE A 172 10.70 -2.82 12.66
N ALA A 173 9.88 -2.43 11.68
CA ALA A 173 10.38 -1.82 10.44
C ALA A 173 11.19 -0.53 10.71
N MET A 174 10.71 0.34 11.60
CA MET A 174 11.44 1.55 12.00
C MET A 174 12.72 1.29 12.79
N GLU A 175 12.78 0.20 13.56
CA GLU A 175 13.98 -0.19 14.31
C GLU A 175 15.09 -0.68 13.36
N GLU A 176 14.71 -1.45 12.33
CA GLU A 176 15.63 -2.04 11.37
C GLU A 176 16.10 -1.03 10.32
N GLU A 177 15.19 -0.18 9.84
CA GLU A 177 15.48 0.88 8.87
C GLU A 177 15.10 2.26 9.44
N PRO A 178 15.88 2.78 10.41
CA PRO A 178 15.56 4.04 11.07
C PRO A 178 15.66 5.24 10.12
N ASP A 179 16.34 5.16 8.98
CA ASP A 179 16.42 6.29 8.04
C ASP A 179 15.31 6.27 6.99
N VAL A 180 14.52 5.18 6.90
CA VAL A 180 13.45 5.03 5.92
C VAL A 180 12.16 5.68 6.41
N LEU A 181 11.80 6.81 5.81
CA LEU A 181 10.71 7.67 6.31
C LEU A 181 9.32 7.05 6.12
N VAL A 182 9.14 6.16 5.13
CA VAL A 182 7.82 5.58 4.83
C VAL A 182 7.28 4.76 6.01
N HIS A 183 8.13 4.09 6.79
CA HIS A 183 7.69 3.33 7.96
C HIS A 183 7.05 4.25 9.02
N ARG A 184 7.69 5.39 9.30
CA ARG A 184 7.14 6.42 10.21
C ARG A 184 5.82 6.97 9.70
N LEU A 185 5.71 7.23 8.39
CA LEU A 185 4.49 7.77 7.81
C LEU A 185 3.32 6.80 7.95
N GLU A 186 3.52 5.49 7.79
CA GLU A 186 2.45 4.52 8.01
C GLU A 186 2.02 4.45 9.48
N LEU A 187 2.98 4.51 10.40
CA LEU A 187 2.68 4.51 11.84
C LEU A 187 1.92 5.77 12.24
N ALA A 188 2.32 6.94 11.73
CA ALA A 188 1.59 8.19 11.92
C ALA A 188 0.13 8.07 11.43
N ARG A 189 -0.10 7.49 10.23
CA ARG A 189 -1.47 7.26 9.74
C ARG A 189 -2.24 6.24 10.58
N ALA A 190 -1.56 5.26 11.18
CA ALA A 190 -2.21 4.32 12.10
C ALA A 190 -2.66 5.03 13.38
N PHE A 191 -1.82 5.92 13.93
CA PHE A 191 -2.18 6.79 15.07
C PHE A 191 -3.29 7.76 14.74
N GLU A 192 -3.26 8.38 13.55
CA GLU A 192 -4.32 9.24 13.05
C GLU A 192 -5.68 8.52 13.08
N THR A 193 -5.73 7.31 12.52
CA THR A 193 -6.97 6.51 12.48
C THR A 193 -7.51 6.18 13.88
N GLN A 194 -6.61 6.05 14.85
CA GLN A 194 -6.94 5.77 16.25
C GLN A 194 -7.22 7.03 17.08
N GLY A 195 -7.10 8.23 16.51
CA GLY A 195 -7.26 9.51 17.22
C GLY A 195 -6.10 9.84 18.17
N ARG A 196 -4.95 9.17 18.02
CA ARG A 196 -3.73 9.39 18.81
C ARG A 196 -2.92 10.55 18.21
N HIS A 197 -3.49 11.74 18.27
CA HIS A 197 -2.96 12.91 17.54
C HIS A 197 -1.57 13.34 18.02
N ASP A 198 -1.28 13.30 19.31
CA ASP A 198 0.03 13.73 19.83
C ASP A 198 1.18 12.87 19.24
N GLU A 199 1.01 11.54 19.24
CA GLU A 199 1.99 10.60 18.68
C GLU A 199 2.06 10.68 17.16
N MET A 200 0.93 10.91 16.49
CA MET A 200 0.89 11.18 15.06
C MET A 200 1.70 12.44 14.71
N LEU A 201 1.45 13.55 15.40
CA LEU A 201 2.13 14.84 15.14
C LEU A 201 3.64 14.73 15.36
N GLU A 202 4.08 14.08 16.44
CA GLU A 202 5.50 13.84 16.71
C GLU A 202 6.20 13.12 15.54
N LEU A 203 5.56 12.07 15.00
CA LEU A 203 6.10 11.33 13.85
C LEU A 203 6.12 12.19 12.58
N LEU A 204 5.05 12.93 12.29
CA LEU A 204 4.95 13.75 11.08
C LEU A 204 5.96 14.91 11.08
N GLU A 205 6.12 15.59 12.22
CA GLU A 205 7.12 16.64 12.39
C GLU A 205 8.53 16.09 12.18
N GLY A 206 8.83 14.92 12.74
CA GLY A 206 10.09 14.21 12.52
C GLY A 206 10.37 13.87 11.06
N ILE A 207 9.34 13.45 10.31
CA ILE A 207 9.46 13.15 8.86
C ILE A 207 9.82 14.41 8.06
N VAL A 208 9.17 15.54 8.34
CA VAL A 208 9.33 16.78 7.56
C VAL A 208 10.72 17.39 7.69
N VAL A 209 11.37 17.23 8.85
CA VAL A 209 12.71 17.79 9.11
C VAL A 209 13.86 16.83 8.82
N ALA A 210 13.58 15.56 8.51
CA ALA A 210 14.59 14.57 8.20
C ALA A 210 15.25 14.82 6.83
N ASP A 211 16.48 14.34 6.67
CA ASP A 211 17.15 14.33 5.37
C ASP A 211 16.50 13.30 4.44
N ALA A 212 16.29 13.68 3.17
CA ALA A 212 15.80 12.74 2.15
C ALA A 212 16.98 11.92 1.60
N THR A 213 16.94 10.60 1.79
CA THR A 213 18.04 9.68 1.48
C THR A 213 17.66 8.64 0.43
N VAL A 214 16.38 8.25 0.34
CA VAL A 214 15.87 7.28 -0.66
C VAL A 214 14.89 7.95 -1.64
N PRO A 215 14.69 7.38 -2.85
CA PRO A 215 13.82 7.98 -3.87
C PRO A 215 12.40 8.32 -3.40
N MET A 216 11.85 7.53 -2.46
CA MET A 216 10.50 7.70 -1.91
C MET A 216 10.37 8.86 -0.91
N ASP A 217 11.47 9.31 -0.30
CA ASP A 217 11.44 10.27 0.81
C ASP A 217 10.79 11.61 0.46
N PRO A 218 11.08 12.25 -0.70
CA PRO A 218 10.41 13.50 -1.06
C PRO A 218 8.88 13.34 -1.13
N VAL A 219 8.40 12.19 -1.61
CA VAL A 219 6.97 11.87 -1.70
C VAL A 219 6.37 11.68 -0.30
N VAL A 220 7.08 10.99 0.58
CA VAL A 220 6.68 10.78 1.98
C VAL A 220 6.60 12.09 2.75
N GLN A 221 7.61 12.95 2.60
CA GLN A 221 7.65 14.25 3.25
C GLN A 221 6.50 15.15 2.79
N GLU A 222 6.19 15.17 1.50
CA GLU A 222 5.09 15.97 0.99
C GLU A 222 3.74 15.51 1.55
N ARG A 223 3.54 14.20 1.65
CA ARG A 223 2.34 13.63 2.29
C ARG A 223 2.27 13.98 3.77
N ALA A 224 3.40 13.96 4.48
CA ALA A 224 3.44 14.36 5.87
C ALA A 224 3.06 15.83 6.05
N ARG A 225 3.54 16.74 5.20
CA ARG A 225 3.16 18.17 5.20
C ARG A 225 1.66 18.33 4.98
N HIS A 226 1.10 17.65 3.97
CA HIS A 226 -0.33 17.71 3.70
C HIS A 226 -1.17 17.24 4.89
N ILE A 227 -0.77 16.18 5.59
CA ILE A 227 -1.48 15.74 6.80
C ILE A 227 -1.37 16.81 7.89
N LEU A 228 -0.19 17.38 8.13
CA LEU A 228 0.00 18.43 9.15
C LEU A 228 -0.88 19.67 8.91
N GLU A 229 -1.11 20.05 7.64
CA GLU A 229 -1.99 21.18 7.29
C GLU A 229 -3.44 20.97 7.76
N ASP A 230 -3.92 19.72 7.80
CA ASP A 230 -5.26 19.40 8.30
C ASP A 230 -5.39 19.53 9.82
N TYR A 231 -4.27 19.65 10.56
CA TYR A 231 -4.20 19.73 12.02
C TYR A 231 -3.62 21.06 12.55
N SER A 232 -3.31 22.02 11.66
CA SER A 232 -2.82 23.37 12.00
C SER A 232 -3.94 24.42 12.11
#